data_AF-A0ABD1U6A2-F1
#
_entry.id   AF-A0ABD1U6A2-F1
#
_cell.length_a   1.000
_cell.length_b   1.000
_cell.length_c   1.000
_cell.angle_alpha   90.00
_cell.angle_beta   90.00
_cell.angle_gamma   90.00
#
_symmetry.space_group_name_H-M   'P 1'
#
loop_
_entity.id
_entity.type
_entity.pdbx_description
1 polymer ?
#
loop_
_entity_poly.entity_id
_entity_poly.type
_entity_poly.pdbx_seq_one_letter_code
_entity_poly.pdbx_strand_id
1 'polypeptide(L)'
;MRVALNLPHGFRFDPTDNEVLIFLRKNILDQQLPANVIPTADVYGTKLDELPLCEFKYVDESYWFIFTTKPNGNLVTEDGTKTCWNIHEYRVNPGTFTAAELNDGVKQKISNLVVCKIFLVKDDLFTDFDGEIDDDDRSKK
;
A
#
# COMPACT_ATOMS: atom_id res chain seq x y z
N MET A 1 22.75 -11.55 11.36
CA MET A 1 23.00 -10.24 12.01
C MET A 1 21.99 -9.25 11.44
N ARG A 2 21.16 -8.61 12.25
CA ARG A 2 20.29 -7.52 11.78
C ARG A 2 21.18 -6.27 11.66
N VAL A 3 21.36 -5.75 10.45
CA VAL A 3 22.07 -4.48 10.24
C VAL A 3 21.24 -3.39 10.92
N ALA A 4 21.79 -2.79 11.97
CA ALA A 4 21.19 -1.60 12.57
C ALA A 4 21.18 -0.50 11.51
N LEU A 5 20.00 0.05 11.21
CA LEU A 5 19.89 1.19 10.32
C LEU A 5 20.48 2.40 11.04
N ASN A 6 21.58 2.94 10.52
CA ASN A 6 22.21 4.16 11.02
C ASN A 6 21.41 5.40 10.57
N LEU A 7 20.16 5.48 11.02
CA LEU A 7 19.28 6.61 10.76
C LEU A 7 19.37 7.62 11.90
N PRO A 8 19.37 8.93 11.61
CA PRO A 8 19.39 9.96 12.64
C PRO A 8 18.13 9.88 13.51
N HIS A 9 18.25 10.32 14.76
CA HIS A 9 17.08 10.45 15.63
C HIS A 9 16.04 11.38 15.00
N GLY A 10 14.77 10.98 15.06
CA GLY A 10 13.67 11.73 14.45
C GLY A 10 13.51 11.51 12.94
N PHE A 11 14.28 10.60 12.31
CA PHE A 11 14.05 10.20 10.93
C PHE A 11 12.61 9.69 10.74
N ARG A 12 11.93 10.24 9.74
CA ARG A 12 10.60 9.79 9.30
C ARG A 12 10.69 9.40 7.83
N PHE A 13 10.12 8.24 7.52
CA PHE A 13 10.02 7.74 6.16
C PHE A 13 8.77 8.30 5.49
N ASP A 14 8.96 9.35 4.69
CA ASP A 14 7.93 10.04 3.92
C ASP A 14 8.38 10.17 2.45
N PRO A 15 8.44 9.05 1.70
CA PRO A 15 8.91 9.06 0.33
C PRO A 15 7.87 9.65 -0.62
N THR A 16 8.35 10.31 -1.66
CA THR A 16 7.57 10.63 -2.86
C THR A 16 7.24 9.36 -3.66
N ASP A 17 6.25 9.42 -4.54
CA ASP A 17 5.87 8.28 -5.40
C ASP A 17 7.06 7.76 -6.23
N ASN A 18 7.90 8.66 -6.76
CA ASN A 18 9.10 8.29 -7.50
C ASN A 18 10.13 7.57 -6.61
N GLU A 19 10.30 8.01 -5.36
CA GLU A 19 11.20 7.34 -4.43
C GLU A 19 10.70 5.94 -4.09
N VAL A 20 9.39 5.75 -3.88
CA VAL A 20 8.80 4.41 -3.70
C VAL A 20 9.14 3.49 -4.88
N LEU A 21 9.05 4.00 -6.13
CA LEU A 21 9.45 3.25 -7.32
C LEU A 21 10.95 2.92 -7.35
N ILE A 22 11.82 3.78 -6.84
CA ILE A 22 13.26 3.50 -6.68
C ILE A 22 13.48 2.36 -5.70
N PHE A 23 12.81 2.36 -4.54
CA PHE A 23 12.87 1.26 -3.57
C PHE A 23 12.40 -0.06 -4.20
N LEU A 24 11.27 -0.06 -4.90
CA LEU A 24 10.73 -1.23 -5.57
C LEU A 24 11.66 -1.75 -6.66
N ARG A 25 12.18 -0.87 -7.53
CA ARG A 25 13.15 -1.26 -8.57
C ARG A 25 14.39 -1.92 -7.96
N LYS A 26 14.96 -1.32 -6.91
CA LYS A 26 16.15 -1.87 -6.24
C LYS A 26 15.86 -3.24 -5.61
N ASN A 27 14.68 -3.43 -5.02
CA ASN A 27 14.25 -4.72 -4.48
C ASN A 27 14.12 -5.78 -5.60
N ILE A 28 13.51 -5.41 -6.73
CA ILE A 28 13.37 -6.28 -7.91
C ILE A 28 14.74 -6.76 -8.41
N LEU A 29 15.72 -5.88 -8.43
CA LEU A 29 17.09 -6.17 -8.90
C LEU A 29 18.00 -6.77 -7.82
N ASP A 30 17.48 -7.09 -6.63
CA ASP A 30 18.26 -7.55 -5.46
C ASP A 30 19.44 -6.61 -5.11
N GLN A 31 19.26 -5.31 -5.36
CA GLN A 31 20.24 -4.28 -5.05
C GLN A 31 20.05 -3.76 -3.63
N GLN A 32 21.12 -3.18 -3.07
CA GLN A 32 21.07 -2.55 -1.76
C GLN A 32 20.08 -1.37 -1.74
N LEU A 33 19.07 -1.48 -0.88
CA LEU A 33 18.09 -0.42 -0.62
C LEU A 33 18.77 0.78 0.05
N PRO A 34 18.33 2.03 -0.22
CA PRO A 34 18.83 3.22 0.45
C PRO A 34 18.75 3.11 1.99
N ALA A 35 17.66 2.55 2.48
CA ALA A 35 17.49 2.11 3.87
C ALA A 35 16.53 0.93 3.90
N ASN A 36 16.78 -0.08 4.74
CA ASN A 36 15.90 -1.24 4.86
C ASN A 36 14.69 -0.96 5.77
N VAL A 37 13.96 0.12 5.48
CA VAL A 37 12.84 0.63 6.27
C VAL A 37 11.48 0.10 5.82
N ILE A 38 11.37 -0.36 4.57
CA ILE A 38 10.16 -0.97 4.05
C ILE A 38 10.23 -2.49 4.30
N PRO A 39 9.35 -3.04 5.15
CA PRO A 39 9.23 -4.48 5.43
C PRO A 39 8.66 -5.26 4.23
N THR A 40 8.73 -6.59 4.32
CA THR A 40 8.00 -7.50 3.43
C THR A 40 6.93 -8.25 4.22
N ALA A 41 5.68 -8.26 3.73
CA ALA A 41 4.57 -9.04 4.32
C ALA A 41 3.53 -9.42 3.25
N ASP A 42 2.68 -10.40 3.54
CA ASP A 42 1.57 -10.80 2.65
C ASP A 42 0.33 -9.95 2.94
N VAL A 43 0.13 -8.91 2.12
CA VAL A 43 -1.00 -7.98 2.25
C VAL A 43 -2.30 -8.59 1.70
N TYR A 44 -2.22 -9.57 0.79
CA TYR A 44 -3.40 -10.12 0.12
C TYR A 44 -3.94 -11.37 0.82
N GLY A 45 -3.09 -12.12 1.52
CA GLY A 45 -3.48 -13.29 2.31
C GLY A 45 -3.81 -13.00 3.77
N THR A 46 -3.56 -11.79 4.27
CA THR A 46 -3.75 -11.41 5.68
C THR A 46 -4.72 -10.24 5.79
N LYS A 47 -5.54 -10.20 6.85
CA LYS A 47 -6.34 -8.99 7.14
C LYS A 47 -5.40 -7.83 7.47
N LEU A 48 -5.74 -6.62 7.01
CA LEU A 48 -4.90 -5.44 7.21
C LEU A 48 -4.68 -5.12 8.70
N ASP A 49 -5.71 -5.35 9.52
CA ASP A 49 -5.72 -5.16 10.97
C ASP A 49 -4.78 -6.14 11.71
N GLU A 50 -4.45 -7.27 11.08
CA GLU A 50 -3.58 -8.33 11.62
C GLU A 50 -2.12 -8.19 11.13
N LEU A 51 -1.86 -7.28 10.19
CA LEU A 51 -0.49 -6.98 9.76
C LEU A 51 0.29 -6.37 10.93
N PRO A 52 1.61 -6.62 11.02
CA PRO A 52 2.47 -6.06 12.08
C PRO A 52 2.77 -4.57 11.87
N LEU A 53 1.73 -3.76 11.61
CA LEU A 53 1.82 -2.33 11.29
C LEU A 53 2.46 -1.52 12.41
N CYS A 54 2.22 -1.93 13.65
CA CYS A 54 2.77 -1.32 14.86
C CYS A 54 4.27 -1.59 15.08
N GLU A 55 4.88 -2.53 14.34
CA GLU A 55 6.31 -2.81 14.44
C GLU A 55 7.18 -1.85 13.59
N PHE A 56 6.55 -0.96 12.80
CA PHE A 56 7.24 -0.07 11.88
C PHE A 56 7.78 1.19 12.57
N LYS A 57 9.08 1.15 12.88
CA LYS A 57 9.79 2.14 13.73
C LYS A 57 10.03 3.52 13.13
N TYR A 58 9.76 3.72 11.84
CA TYR A 58 10.20 4.91 11.10
C TYR A 58 9.08 5.59 10.30
N VAL A 59 7.82 5.18 10.47
CA VAL A 59 6.69 5.75 9.72
C VAL A 59 5.86 6.62 10.65
N ASP A 60 5.19 7.64 10.09
CA ASP A 60 4.15 8.36 10.81
C ASP A 60 2.94 7.43 11.04
N GLU A 61 2.22 7.60 12.14
CA GLU A 61 1.11 6.70 12.54
C GLU A 61 -0.08 6.68 11.54
N SER A 62 0.01 7.47 10.47
CA SER A 62 -1.05 7.69 9.49
C SER A 62 -1.03 6.72 8.30
N TYR A 63 0.12 6.14 7.96
CA TYR A 63 0.23 5.23 6.82
C TYR A 63 1.41 4.26 6.95
N TRP A 64 1.43 3.19 6.16
CA TRP A 64 2.48 2.18 6.17
C TRP A 64 2.84 1.74 4.76
N PHE A 65 4.12 1.47 4.49
CA PHE A 65 4.59 0.90 3.23
C PHE A 65 5.02 -0.55 3.42
N ILE A 66 4.61 -1.45 2.53
CA ILE A 66 4.93 -2.89 2.60
C ILE A 66 5.29 -3.42 1.23
N PHE A 67 6.42 -4.11 1.11
CA PHE A 67 6.70 -4.99 -0.03
C PHE A 67 5.83 -6.23 0.05
N THR A 68 5.14 -6.56 -1.04
CA THR A 68 4.30 -7.75 -1.08
C THR A 68 4.28 -8.35 -2.48
N THR A 69 4.09 -9.67 -2.53
CA THR A 69 3.95 -10.40 -3.79
C THR A 69 2.47 -10.60 -4.06
N LYS A 70 1.97 -10.00 -5.14
CA LYS A 70 0.59 -10.19 -5.56
C LYS A 70 0.40 -11.61 -6.08
N PRO A 71 -0.54 -12.39 -5.51
CA PRO A 71 -0.82 -13.72 -6.01
C PRO A 71 -1.47 -13.64 -7.40
N ASN A 72 -1.24 -14.68 -8.20
CA ASN A 72 -1.91 -14.83 -9.49
C ASN A 72 -3.34 -15.34 -9.24
N GLY A 73 -4.36 -14.58 -9.62
CA GLY A 73 -5.75 -15.00 -9.50
C GLY A 73 -6.70 -13.87 -9.13
N ASN A 74 -7.98 -14.20 -9.04
CA ASN A 74 -8.99 -13.26 -8.57
C ASN A 74 -8.95 -13.21 -7.04
N LEU A 75 -8.75 -12.01 -6.49
CA LEU A 75 -8.72 -11.76 -5.04
C LEU A 75 -10.10 -11.42 -4.48
N VAL A 76 -11.16 -11.58 -5.28
CA VAL A 76 -12.53 -11.26 -4.87
C VAL A 76 -13.02 -12.31 -3.89
N THR A 77 -13.36 -11.85 -2.69
CA THR A 77 -14.23 -12.55 -1.76
C THR A 77 -15.67 -12.09 -2.00
N GLU A 78 -16.61 -13.03 -2.07
CA GLU A 78 -18.02 -12.74 -2.42
C GLU A 78 -18.76 -11.96 -1.31
N ASP A 79 -18.24 -11.99 -0.06
CA ASP A 79 -18.91 -11.49 1.15
C ASP A 79 -18.13 -10.37 1.88
N GLY A 80 -17.47 -9.48 1.13
CA GLY A 80 -16.63 -8.43 1.70
C GLY A 80 -17.41 -7.22 2.25
N THR A 81 -17.24 -6.91 3.54
CA THR A 81 -17.65 -5.60 4.11
C THR A 81 -16.60 -4.55 3.80
N LYS A 82 -17.01 -3.40 3.26
CA LYS A 82 -16.10 -2.25 3.06
C LYS A 82 -15.56 -1.79 4.42
N THR A 83 -14.24 -1.61 4.51
CA THR A 83 -13.57 -1.05 5.69
C THR A 83 -13.05 0.36 5.40
N CYS A 84 -12.62 1.07 6.44
CA CYS A 84 -11.98 2.39 6.31
C CYS A 84 -10.54 2.28 5.79
N TRP A 85 -10.01 1.06 5.63
CA TRP A 85 -8.68 0.82 5.11
C TRP A 85 -8.62 1.06 3.61
N ASN A 86 -7.58 1.77 3.20
CA ASN A 86 -7.27 2.05 1.82
C ASN A 86 -5.85 1.59 1.50
N ILE A 87 -5.64 1.15 0.25
CA ILE A 87 -4.35 0.69 -0.25
C ILE A 87 -4.05 1.42 -1.56
N HIS A 88 -2.91 2.09 -1.64
CA HIS A 88 -2.30 2.48 -2.92
C HIS A 88 -1.25 1.45 -3.32
N GLU A 89 -1.46 0.79 -4.47
CA GLU A 89 -0.55 -0.22 -5.00
C GLU A 89 0.41 0.41 -6.02
N TYR A 90 1.72 0.33 -5.74
CA TYR A 90 2.78 0.83 -6.61
C TYR A 90 3.41 -0.30 -7.40
N ARG A 91 3.51 -0.12 -8.71
CA ARG A 91 4.14 -1.06 -9.66
C ARG A 91 5.21 -0.36 -10.47
N VAL A 92 6.29 -1.07 -10.78
CA VAL A 92 7.26 -0.59 -11.76
C VAL A 92 6.73 -0.75 -13.18
N ASN A 93 7.14 0.17 -14.06
CA ASN A 93 6.94 -0.01 -15.49
C ASN A 93 8.03 -0.95 -16.05
N PRO A 94 7.67 -2.09 -16.67
CA PRO A 94 8.64 -3.03 -17.27
C PRO A 94 9.58 -2.37 -18.28
N GLY A 95 9.13 -1.32 -19.00
CA GLY A 95 9.94 -0.59 -19.97
C GLY A 95 11.09 0.22 -19.38
N THR A 96 11.19 0.32 -18.05
CA THR A 96 12.30 0.99 -17.36
C THR A 96 13.52 0.09 -17.16
N PHE A 97 13.42 -1.21 -17.45
CA PHE A 97 14.50 -2.19 -17.27
C PHE A 97 15.23 -2.44 -18.59
N THR A 98 16.55 -2.49 -18.53
CA THR A 98 17.41 -2.78 -19.68
C THR A 98 17.47 -4.28 -19.95
N ALA A 99 17.79 -4.67 -21.19
CA ALA A 99 17.92 -6.08 -21.55
C ALA A 99 18.97 -6.83 -20.70
N ALA A 100 20.00 -6.13 -20.21
CA ALA A 100 21.03 -6.72 -19.35
C ALA A 100 20.55 -7.00 -17.92
N GLU A 101 19.54 -6.27 -17.45
CA GLU A 101 18.94 -6.47 -16.12
C GLU A 101 17.87 -7.58 -16.12
N LEU A 102 17.32 -7.93 -17.30
CA LEU A 102 16.18 -8.84 -17.43
C LEU A 102 16.61 -10.31 -17.45
N ASN A 103 16.54 -10.97 -16.30
CA ASN A 103 16.49 -12.44 -16.19
C ASN A 103 15.08 -12.90 -15.79
N ASP A 104 14.83 -14.21 -15.78
CA ASP A 104 13.50 -14.75 -15.51
C ASP A 104 13.01 -14.46 -14.08
N GLY A 105 13.91 -14.41 -13.10
CA GLY A 105 13.59 -14.00 -11.73
C GLY A 105 13.19 -12.52 -11.65
N VAL A 106 13.92 -11.64 -12.33
CA VAL A 106 13.58 -10.21 -12.43
C VAL A 106 12.25 -10.01 -13.14
N LYS A 107 12.01 -10.69 -14.26
CA LYS A 107 10.72 -10.65 -14.98
C LYS A 107 9.57 -11.09 -14.09
N GLN A 108 9.76 -12.16 -13.31
CA GLN A 108 8.77 -12.63 -12.35
C GLN A 108 8.48 -11.55 -11.31
N LYS A 109 9.51 -10.98 -10.68
CA LYS A 109 9.35 -9.90 -9.69
C LYS A 109 8.70 -8.66 -10.29
N ILE A 110 9.04 -8.25 -11.51
CA ILE A 110 8.37 -7.14 -12.23
C ILE A 110 6.87 -7.41 -12.37
N SER A 111 6.48 -8.67 -12.57
CA SER A 111 5.09 -9.06 -12.76
C SER A 111 4.25 -9.03 -11.48
N ASN A 112 4.83 -9.38 -10.33
CA ASN A 112 4.06 -9.65 -9.11
C ASN A 112 4.52 -8.90 -7.85
N LEU A 113 5.73 -8.36 -7.81
CA LEU A 113 6.22 -7.61 -6.65
C LEU A 113 5.73 -6.17 -6.71
N VAL A 114 5.08 -5.73 -5.64
CA VAL A 114 4.52 -4.39 -5.49
C VAL A 114 4.90 -3.79 -4.14
N VAL A 115 4.78 -2.47 -4.04
CA VAL A 115 4.73 -1.79 -2.73
C VAL A 115 3.30 -1.35 -2.48
N CYS A 116 2.75 -1.68 -1.32
CA CYS A 116 1.45 -1.20 -0.87
C CYS A 116 1.63 -0.09 0.15
N LYS A 117 1.03 1.08 -0.08
CA LYS A 117 0.82 2.10 0.95
C LYS A 117 -0.56 1.89 1.56
N ILE A 118 -0.61 1.51 2.82
CA ILE A 118 -1.82 1.21 3.58
C ILE A 118 -2.12 2.37 4.51
N PHE A 119 -3.36 2.82 4.58
CA PHE A 119 -3.77 3.92 5.46
C PHE A 119 -5.27 3.87 5.76
N LEU A 120 -5.70 4.56 6.82
CA LEU A 120 -7.10 4.72 7.16
C LEU A 120 -7.64 6.02 6.55
N VAL A 121 -8.82 5.96 5.93
CA VAL A 121 -9.58 7.15 5.55
C VAL A 121 -10.57 7.45 6.66
N LYS A 122 -10.54 8.67 7.21
CA LYS A 122 -11.54 9.11 8.19
C LYS A 122 -12.87 9.31 7.45
N ASP A 123 -13.94 8.71 7.98
CA ASP A 123 -15.30 8.71 7.42
C ASP A 123 -16.00 10.09 7.51
N ASP A 124 -15.35 11.18 7.07
CA ASP A 124 -15.96 12.52 7.07
C ASP A 124 -16.87 12.78 5.84
N LEU A 125 -17.25 11.73 5.07
CA LEU A 125 -18.08 11.84 3.86
C LEU A 125 -19.35 10.98 3.87
N PHE A 126 -19.70 10.35 5.01
CA PHE A 126 -20.92 9.53 5.13
C PHE A 126 -22.08 10.21 5.87
N THR A 127 -21.93 11.45 6.30
CA THR A 127 -23.06 12.31 6.70
C THR A 127 -23.44 13.13 5.48
N ASP A 128 -24.59 12.84 4.85
CA ASP A 128 -25.40 13.76 4.02
C ASP A 128 -26.41 12.99 3.15
N PHE A 129 -27.00 11.90 3.66
CA PHE A 129 -28.22 11.35 3.06
C PHE A 129 -29.35 11.23 4.09
N ASP A 130 -29.47 12.26 4.91
CA ASP A 130 -30.66 12.52 5.70
C ASP A 130 -31.56 13.37 4.80
N GLY A 131 -32.14 12.72 3.78
CA GLY A 131 -33.19 13.33 2.96
C GLY A 131 -34.41 13.57 3.83
N GLU A 132 -34.45 14.74 4.47
CA GLU A 132 -35.60 15.33 5.12
C GLU A 132 -36.73 15.43 4.07
N ILE A 133 -37.66 14.49 4.08
CA ILE A 133 -38.95 14.65 3.39
C ILE A 133 -39.83 15.45 4.32
N ASP A 134 -39.75 16.77 4.18
CA ASP A 134 -40.81 17.67 4.59
C ASP A 134 -41.36 18.32 3.33
N ASP A 135 -42.58 17.93 2.95
CA ASP A 135 -43.49 18.77 2.20
C ASP A 135 -44.93 18.30 2.46
N ASP A 136 -45.43 18.76 3.60
CA ASP A 136 -46.83 19.14 3.77
C ASP A 136 -47.18 20.21 2.71
N ASP A 137 -48.05 19.87 1.76
CA ASP A 137 -49.17 20.71 1.28
C ASP A 137 -49.67 20.27 -0.10
N ARG A 138 -50.82 19.57 -0.14
CA ARG A 138 -51.93 20.07 -0.97
C ARG A 138 -53.28 19.52 -0.50
N SER A 139 -53.92 20.32 0.34
CA SER A 139 -55.37 20.32 0.49
C SER A 139 -56.07 20.76 -0.81
N LYS A 140 -57.29 20.23 -1.04
CA LYS A 140 -58.37 20.67 -1.97
C LYS A 140 -58.30 20.15 -3.43
N LYS A 141 -59.08 19.12 -3.73
CA LYS A 141 -60.45 19.26 -4.27
C LYS A 141 -61.21 17.93 -4.21
#